data_AF-A0A9W8MDZ4-F1
#
_entry.id   AF-A0A9W8MDZ4-F1
#
_cell.length_a   1.000
_cell.length_b   1.000
_cell.length_c   1.000
_cell.angle_alpha   90.00
_cell.angle_beta   90.00
_cell.angle_gamma   90.00
#
_symmetry.space_group_name_H-M   'P 1'
#
loop_
_entity.id
_entity.type
_entity.pdbx_description
1 polymer ?
#
loop_
_entity_poly.entity_id
_entity_poly.type
_entity_poly.pdbx_seq_one_letter_code
_entity_poly.pdbx_strand_id
1 'polypeptide(L)'
;MNRRGRNFAKWRAVTKKRYEEWVSQEQGKLTRRRETCKALSIWEEAVKLFTSTKMEAKRQARREEILERLIKEEPGYEAIIDRCKTRTVNQVQSVPGVNGLDPLTEEDWKAIKPMLVDTIESLKIAFEQEDRARLIVDRMEDFHRLYDYYISHNRNVQTPAPWPQQVAKMEPFKSLIYDTPADQTLTEGDFLAHLDAMPHLIESWKEDVAGVLLGLLLESEKTGTAPADTASTKGKEKEKVPDRSILYRATSILVCQRCSILMVHPFVYTHRCRQTSSSFRPYRRGTPYSFDKADQVGVHKQASRCARAIVGALGQDPDTVTWEQLERDNQRVECVRCRAKANPKSRKKCNRLVMNWRSAVRLELSVVWKH
;
A
#
# COMPACT_ATOMS: atom_id res chain seq x y z
N MET A 1 23.53 -2.78 -96.12
CA MET A 1 23.27 -2.30 -94.74
C MET A 1 22.23 -1.18 -94.76
N ASN A 2 21.10 -1.41 -94.11
CA ASN A 2 19.80 -0.79 -94.38
C ASN A 2 19.67 0.69 -93.93
N ARG A 3 19.40 1.62 -94.86
CA ARG A 3 19.00 3.02 -94.59
C ARG A 3 17.77 3.12 -93.69
N ARG A 4 16.90 2.10 -93.68
CA ARG A 4 15.73 2.00 -92.78
C ARG A 4 16.09 1.91 -91.29
N GLY A 5 17.26 1.36 -90.93
CA GLY A 5 17.69 1.23 -89.52
C GLY A 5 18.13 2.55 -88.87
N ARG A 6 18.76 3.45 -89.63
CA ARG A 6 19.23 4.75 -89.10
C ARG A 6 18.08 5.72 -88.82
N ASN A 7 17.02 5.69 -89.63
CA ASN A 7 15.82 6.51 -89.39
C ASN A 7 15.04 6.03 -88.16
N PHE A 8 14.96 4.71 -87.93
CA PHE A 8 14.32 4.15 -86.73
C PHE A 8 15.07 4.52 -85.43
N ALA A 9 16.41 4.52 -85.45
CA ALA A 9 17.22 4.93 -84.30
C ALA A 9 17.08 6.42 -83.98
N LYS A 10 17.06 7.30 -85.00
CA LYS A 10 16.82 8.74 -84.82
C LYS A 10 15.41 9.01 -84.28
N TRP A 11 14.38 8.32 -84.79
CA TRP A 11 13.01 8.49 -84.31
C TRP A 11 12.87 8.06 -82.84
N ARG A 12 13.46 6.92 -82.44
CA ARG A 12 13.50 6.47 -81.03
C ARG A 12 14.22 7.46 -80.12
N ALA A 13 15.31 8.08 -80.58
CA ALA A 13 16.07 9.06 -79.81
C ALA A 13 15.28 10.36 -79.59
N VAL A 14 14.58 10.86 -80.62
CA VAL A 14 13.71 12.05 -80.50
C VAL A 14 12.52 11.78 -79.59
N THR A 15 11.89 10.60 -79.66
CA THR A 15 10.82 10.23 -78.74
C THR A 15 11.33 10.05 -77.31
N LYS A 16 12.54 9.51 -77.12
CA LYS A 16 13.15 9.36 -75.80
C LYS A 16 13.44 10.71 -75.15
N LYS A 17 14.04 11.65 -75.87
CA LYS A 17 14.34 12.99 -75.36
C LYS A 17 13.05 13.74 -74.96
N ARG A 18 12.02 13.70 -75.82
CA ARG A 18 10.71 14.30 -75.50
C ARG A 18 10.05 13.67 -74.27
N TYR A 19 10.17 12.35 -74.12
CA TYR A 19 9.68 11.64 -72.95
C TYR A 19 10.42 12.06 -71.67
N GLU A 20 11.75 12.15 -71.71
CA GLU A 20 12.57 12.60 -70.58
C GLU A 20 12.26 14.05 -70.18
N GLU A 21 12.09 14.95 -71.16
CA GLU A 21 11.67 16.34 -70.93
C GLU A 21 10.27 16.39 -70.29
N TRP A 22 9.32 15.59 -70.79
CA TRP A 22 7.99 15.49 -70.21
C TRP A 22 8.02 14.92 -68.77
N VAL A 23 8.77 13.85 -68.51
CA VAL A 23 8.93 13.27 -67.17
C VAL A 23 9.52 14.30 -66.21
N SER A 24 10.57 15.02 -66.62
CA SER A 24 11.17 16.09 -65.81
C SER A 24 10.16 17.20 -65.50
N GLN A 25 9.37 17.61 -66.50
CA GLN A 25 8.31 18.61 -66.32
C GLN A 25 7.22 18.13 -65.34
N GLU A 26 6.75 16.89 -65.46
CA GLU A 26 5.76 16.31 -64.54
C GLU A 26 6.31 16.09 -63.13
N GLN A 27 7.56 15.66 -62.99
CA GLN A 27 8.24 15.59 -61.68
C GLN A 27 8.34 16.99 -61.05
N GLY A 28 8.68 18.01 -61.82
CA GLY A 28 8.67 19.40 -61.37
C GLY A 28 7.29 19.85 -60.89
N LYS A 29 6.22 19.49 -61.61
CA LYS A 29 4.82 19.75 -61.19
C LYS A 29 4.48 19.02 -59.90
N LEU A 30 4.85 17.75 -59.76
CA LEU A 30 4.59 16.94 -58.55
C LEU A 30 5.34 17.47 -57.32
N THR A 31 6.61 17.85 -57.47
CA THR A 31 7.40 18.45 -56.38
C THR A 31 6.76 19.75 -55.91
N ARG A 32 6.40 20.65 -56.83
CA ARG A 32 5.68 21.88 -56.48
C ARG A 32 4.36 21.59 -55.76
N ARG A 33 3.59 20.59 -56.21
CA ARG A 33 2.34 20.18 -55.52
C ARG A 33 2.62 19.69 -54.10
N ARG A 34 3.65 18.86 -53.89
CA ARG A 34 4.03 18.35 -52.56
C ARG A 34 4.47 19.48 -51.63
N GLU A 35 5.30 20.39 -52.10
CA GLU A 35 5.73 21.58 -51.34
C GLU A 35 4.54 22.47 -50.98
N THR A 36 3.63 22.72 -51.94
CA THR A 36 2.39 23.46 -51.70
C THR A 36 1.52 22.78 -50.64
N CYS A 37 1.30 21.46 -50.75
CA CYS A 37 0.53 20.70 -49.76
C CYS A 37 1.17 20.78 -48.36
N LYS A 38 2.49 20.66 -48.27
CA LYS A 38 3.22 20.78 -46.99
C LYS A 38 3.05 22.18 -46.39
N ALA A 39 3.20 23.23 -47.21
CA ALA A 39 3.02 24.61 -46.76
C ALA A 39 1.59 24.87 -46.27
N LEU A 40 0.57 24.38 -46.99
CA LEU A 40 -0.84 24.50 -46.58
C LEU A 40 -1.12 23.74 -45.27
N SER A 41 -0.56 22.54 -45.08
CA SER A 41 -0.69 21.78 -43.83
C SER A 41 -0.09 22.52 -42.63
N ILE A 42 1.12 23.07 -42.79
CA ILE A 42 1.78 23.87 -41.75
C ILE A 42 0.95 25.11 -41.42
N TRP A 43 0.42 25.79 -42.44
CA TRP A 43 -0.43 26.95 -42.24
C TRP A 43 -1.73 26.59 -41.50
N GLU A 44 -2.38 25.48 -41.85
CA GLU A 44 -3.59 25.03 -41.16
C GLU A 44 -3.34 24.70 -39.68
N GLU A 45 -2.23 24.02 -39.38
CA GLU A 45 -1.79 23.76 -37.99
C GLU A 45 -1.51 25.07 -37.23
N ALA A 46 -0.82 26.02 -37.86
CA ALA A 46 -0.54 27.32 -37.26
C ALA A 46 -1.83 28.11 -36.97
N VAL A 47 -2.80 28.09 -37.88
CA VAL A 47 -4.13 28.73 -37.68
C VAL A 47 -4.90 28.05 -36.55
N LYS A 48 -4.87 26.71 -36.48
CA LYS A 48 -5.49 25.96 -35.38
C LYS A 48 -4.86 26.32 -34.04
N LEU A 49 -3.54 26.35 -33.96
CA LEU A 49 -2.81 26.72 -32.74
C LEU A 49 -3.13 28.16 -32.32
N PHE A 50 -3.04 29.12 -33.26
CA PHE A 50 -3.35 30.52 -32.99
C PHE A 50 -4.81 30.72 -32.52
N THR A 51 -5.75 30.02 -33.13
CA THR A 51 -7.16 30.07 -32.72
C THR A 51 -7.32 29.48 -31.32
N SER A 52 -6.71 28.32 -31.05
CA SER A 52 -6.75 27.69 -29.73
C SER A 52 -6.15 28.57 -28.63
N THR A 53 -4.99 29.18 -28.87
CA THR A 53 -4.35 30.08 -27.89
C THR A 53 -5.19 31.34 -27.66
N LYS A 54 -5.78 31.91 -28.70
CA LYS A 54 -6.70 33.04 -28.57
C LYS A 54 -7.96 32.69 -27.76
N MET A 55 -8.54 31.50 -27.98
CA MET A 55 -9.68 31.04 -27.20
C MET A 55 -9.31 30.77 -25.74
N GLU A 56 -8.14 30.17 -25.49
CA GLU A 56 -7.67 29.92 -24.12
C GLU A 56 -7.34 31.22 -23.37
N ALA A 57 -6.78 32.22 -24.05
CA ALA A 57 -6.56 33.55 -23.46
C ALA A 57 -7.87 34.21 -23.02
N LYS A 58 -8.95 34.07 -23.80
CA LYS A 58 -10.28 34.55 -23.42
C LYS A 58 -10.83 33.82 -22.19
N ARG A 59 -10.72 32.48 -22.17
CA ARG A 59 -11.12 31.68 -21.00
C ARG A 59 -10.33 32.07 -19.77
N GLN A 60 -9.02 32.28 -19.90
CA GLN A 60 -8.16 32.69 -18.80
C GLN A 60 -8.57 34.06 -18.25
N ALA A 61 -8.79 35.05 -19.11
CA ALA A 61 -9.26 36.37 -18.68
C ALA A 61 -10.60 36.29 -17.94
N ARG A 62 -11.56 35.52 -18.46
CA ARG A 62 -12.85 35.28 -17.78
C ARG A 62 -12.65 34.60 -16.42
N ARG A 63 -11.77 33.61 -16.32
CA ARG A 63 -11.45 32.93 -15.04
C ARG A 63 -10.86 33.89 -14.02
N GLU A 64 -9.93 34.74 -14.43
CA GLU A 64 -9.32 35.76 -13.56
C GLU A 64 -10.38 36.75 -13.07
N GLU A 65 -11.23 37.26 -13.96
CA GLU A 65 -12.34 38.15 -13.60
C GLU A 65 -13.32 37.49 -12.59
N ILE A 66 -13.70 36.23 -12.82
CA ILE A 66 -14.55 35.45 -11.91
C ILE A 66 -13.90 35.31 -10.53
N LEU A 67 -12.61 34.99 -10.47
CA LEU A 67 -11.87 34.77 -9.22
C LEU A 67 -11.68 36.09 -8.46
N GLU A 68 -11.29 37.16 -9.14
CA GLU A 68 -11.16 38.51 -8.54
C GLU A 68 -12.49 38.99 -7.96
N ARG A 69 -13.57 38.80 -8.72
CA ARG A 69 -14.91 39.16 -8.26
C ARG A 69 -15.33 38.34 -7.04
N LEU A 70 -15.02 37.05 -7.02
CA LEU A 70 -15.30 36.20 -5.86
C LEU A 70 -14.53 36.64 -4.61
N ILE A 71 -13.23 36.94 -4.75
CA ILE A 71 -12.40 37.44 -3.63
C ILE A 71 -12.97 38.74 -3.06
N LYS A 72 -13.48 39.62 -3.92
CA LYS A 72 -14.09 40.89 -3.50
C LYS A 72 -15.42 40.70 -2.76
N GLU A 73 -16.25 39.75 -3.19
CA GLU A 73 -17.57 39.51 -2.59
C GLU A 73 -17.51 38.61 -1.34
N GLU A 74 -16.57 37.66 -1.26
CA GLU A 74 -16.45 36.67 -0.19
C GLU A 74 -15.06 36.75 0.48
N PRO A 75 -14.87 37.65 1.47
CA PRO A 75 -13.58 37.81 2.14
C PRO A 75 -13.17 36.52 2.87
N GLY A 76 -11.93 36.08 2.65
CA GLY A 76 -11.37 34.84 3.22
C GLY A 76 -11.12 33.72 2.21
N TYR A 77 -11.62 33.83 0.97
CA TYR A 77 -11.35 32.85 -0.08
C TYR A 77 -10.01 33.04 -0.80
N GLU A 78 -9.33 34.17 -0.58
CA GLU A 78 -8.05 34.51 -1.21
C GLU A 78 -6.99 33.40 -1.02
N ALA A 79 -6.79 32.94 0.23
CA ALA A 79 -5.82 31.88 0.54
C ALA A 79 -6.14 30.55 -0.15
N ILE A 80 -7.43 30.20 -0.26
CA ILE A 80 -7.89 28.96 -0.92
C ILE A 80 -7.67 29.06 -2.43
N ILE A 81 -8.00 30.21 -3.02
CA ILE A 81 -7.84 30.48 -4.46
C ILE A 81 -6.36 30.49 -4.85
N ASP A 82 -5.51 31.14 -4.06
CA ASP A 82 -4.06 31.16 -4.30
C ASP A 82 -3.46 29.76 -4.23
N ARG A 83 -3.90 28.94 -3.27
CA ARG A 83 -3.52 27.53 -3.22
C ARG A 83 -4.01 26.76 -4.45
N CYS A 84 -5.23 27.02 -4.94
CA CYS A 84 -5.79 26.38 -6.13
C CYS A 84 -4.99 26.68 -7.40
N LYS A 85 -4.43 27.89 -7.55
CA LYS A 85 -3.59 28.27 -8.70
C LYS A 85 -2.40 27.32 -8.89
N THR A 86 -1.85 26.78 -7.80
CA THR A 86 -0.66 25.91 -7.83
C THR A 86 -0.97 24.43 -8.02
N ARG A 87 -2.15 23.95 -7.64
CA ARG A 87 -2.42 22.51 -7.46
C ARG A 87 -3.70 21.97 -8.07
N THR A 88 -4.74 22.80 -8.18
CA THR A 88 -6.12 22.30 -8.38
C THR A 88 -6.88 23.13 -9.40
N VAL A 89 -6.18 23.64 -10.42
CA VAL A 89 -6.78 24.45 -11.49
C VAL A 89 -7.97 23.73 -12.14
N ASN A 90 -7.92 22.39 -12.22
CA ASN A 90 -8.94 21.57 -12.87
C ASN A 90 -10.30 21.59 -12.17
N GLN A 91 -10.38 21.72 -10.84
CA GLN A 91 -11.68 21.62 -10.13
C GLN A 91 -12.52 22.89 -10.31
N VAL A 92 -11.92 24.07 -10.13
CA VAL A 92 -12.58 25.35 -10.40
C VAL A 92 -12.93 25.49 -11.88
N GLN A 93 -12.05 25.03 -12.78
CA GLN A 93 -12.32 25.02 -14.22
C GLN A 93 -13.48 24.09 -14.62
N SER A 94 -13.79 23.08 -13.82
CA SER A 94 -14.88 22.15 -14.12
C SER A 94 -16.28 22.70 -13.80
N VAL A 95 -16.36 23.84 -13.09
CA VAL A 95 -17.64 24.48 -12.77
C VAL A 95 -18.30 25.01 -14.06
N PRO A 96 -19.57 24.64 -14.33
CA PRO A 96 -20.28 25.12 -15.52
C PRO A 96 -20.29 26.64 -15.61
N GLY A 97 -19.98 27.20 -16.79
CA GLY A 97 -19.97 28.64 -17.05
C GLY A 97 -18.62 29.35 -16.77
N VAL A 98 -17.70 28.72 -16.03
CA VAL A 98 -16.38 29.32 -15.73
C VAL A 98 -15.50 29.39 -16.98
N ASN A 99 -15.53 28.37 -17.84
CA ASN A 99 -14.74 28.29 -19.09
C ASN A 99 -15.47 28.87 -20.33
N GLY A 100 -16.40 29.80 -20.12
CA GLY A 100 -17.08 30.52 -21.21
C GLY A 100 -16.12 31.35 -22.06
N LEU A 101 -16.45 31.54 -23.35
CA LEU A 101 -15.66 32.39 -24.27
C LEU A 101 -16.11 33.86 -24.26
N ASP A 102 -17.36 34.10 -23.88
CA ASP A 102 -17.94 35.44 -23.82
C ASP A 102 -17.49 36.15 -22.53
N PRO A 103 -17.51 37.49 -22.48
CA PRO A 103 -17.26 38.25 -21.25
C PRO A 103 -18.26 37.89 -20.14
N LEU A 104 -17.86 38.03 -18.87
CA LEU A 104 -18.72 37.70 -17.73
C LEU A 104 -19.89 38.71 -17.63
N THR A 105 -21.12 38.23 -17.73
CA THR A 105 -22.34 39.04 -17.52
C THR A 105 -22.83 38.93 -16.08
N GLU A 106 -23.71 39.85 -15.65
CA GLU A 106 -24.31 39.81 -14.31
C GLU A 106 -25.23 38.59 -14.12
N GLU A 107 -25.94 38.20 -15.18
CA GLU A 107 -26.77 36.99 -15.20
C GLU A 107 -25.92 35.73 -15.08
N ASP A 108 -24.82 35.66 -15.85
CA ASP A 108 -23.85 34.56 -15.72
C ASP A 108 -23.28 34.49 -14.32
N TRP A 109 -22.89 35.63 -13.75
CA TRP A 109 -22.32 35.70 -12.40
C TRP A 109 -23.30 35.17 -11.35
N LYS A 110 -24.58 35.59 -11.41
CA LYS A 110 -25.64 35.10 -10.52
C LYS A 110 -25.83 33.58 -10.63
N ALA A 111 -25.66 33.01 -11.82
CA ALA A 111 -25.75 31.56 -12.02
C ALA A 111 -24.51 30.81 -11.54
N ILE A 112 -23.30 31.33 -11.83
CA ILE A 112 -22.01 30.68 -11.55
C ILE A 112 -21.65 30.77 -10.06
N LYS A 113 -21.90 31.91 -9.40
CA LYS A 113 -21.50 32.18 -8.01
C LYS A 113 -21.85 31.05 -7.03
N PRO A 114 -23.10 30.56 -6.91
CA PRO A 114 -23.43 29.54 -5.91
C PRO A 114 -22.68 28.22 -6.13
N MET A 115 -22.48 27.80 -7.39
CA MET A 115 -21.70 26.59 -7.70
C MET A 115 -20.23 26.76 -7.35
N LEU A 116 -19.69 27.96 -7.58
CA LEU A 116 -18.31 28.29 -7.28
C LEU A 116 -18.06 28.33 -5.76
N VAL A 117 -18.97 28.92 -5.00
CA VAL A 117 -18.94 28.93 -3.52
C VAL A 117 -18.94 27.49 -2.97
N ASP A 118 -19.86 26.64 -3.44
CA ASP A 118 -19.92 25.22 -3.01
C ASP A 118 -18.62 24.45 -3.34
N THR A 119 -18.07 24.72 -4.53
CA THR A 119 -16.79 24.12 -4.95
C THR A 119 -15.63 24.59 -4.06
N ILE A 120 -15.58 25.87 -3.70
CA ILE A 120 -14.53 26.43 -2.83
C ILE A 120 -14.67 25.92 -1.39
N GLU A 121 -15.86 25.80 -0.84
CA GLU A 121 -16.07 25.22 0.49
C GLU A 121 -15.66 23.74 0.53
N SER A 122 -15.98 22.98 -0.51
CA SER A 122 -15.52 21.60 -0.65
C SER A 122 -13.98 21.51 -0.72
N LEU A 123 -13.35 22.42 -1.45
CA LEU A 123 -11.89 22.55 -1.54
C LEU A 123 -11.27 22.93 -0.20
N LYS A 124 -11.89 23.85 0.55
CA LYS A 124 -11.45 24.26 1.89
C LYS A 124 -11.36 23.06 2.83
N ILE A 125 -12.43 22.27 2.91
CA ILE A 125 -12.47 21.04 3.72
C ILE A 125 -11.37 20.06 3.27
N ALA A 126 -11.18 19.89 1.96
CA ALA A 126 -10.14 19.01 1.43
C ALA A 126 -8.72 19.51 1.78
N PHE A 127 -8.48 20.81 1.73
CA PHE A 127 -7.19 21.42 2.10
C PHE A 127 -6.94 21.35 3.60
N GLU A 128 -7.92 21.64 4.44
CA GLU A 128 -7.83 21.46 5.89
C GLU A 128 -7.50 20.00 6.24
N GLN A 129 -8.13 19.04 5.56
CA GLN A 129 -7.79 17.64 5.70
C GLN A 129 -6.35 17.36 5.25
N GLU A 130 -5.93 17.87 4.10
CA GLU A 130 -4.57 17.67 3.62
C GLU A 130 -3.52 18.26 4.57
N ASP A 131 -3.76 19.46 5.09
CA ASP A 131 -2.85 20.15 6.01
C ASP A 131 -2.75 19.41 7.32
N ARG A 132 -3.89 18.96 7.86
CA ARG A 132 -3.91 18.15 9.06
C ARG A 132 -3.23 16.79 8.85
N ALA A 133 -3.36 16.18 7.66
CA ALA A 133 -2.63 14.97 7.31
C ALA A 133 -1.11 15.19 7.28
N ARG A 134 -0.66 16.28 6.67
CA ARG A 134 0.75 16.64 6.58
C ARG A 134 1.33 16.91 7.97
N LEU A 135 0.64 17.70 8.78
CA LEU A 135 1.00 17.97 10.16
C LEU A 135 1.15 16.69 10.99
N ILE A 136 0.25 15.71 10.83
CA ILE A 136 0.36 14.41 11.49
C ILE A 136 1.61 13.64 11.01
N VAL A 137 1.94 13.70 9.72
CA VAL A 137 3.16 13.08 9.18
C VAL A 137 4.40 13.71 9.81
N ASP A 138 4.48 15.05 9.83
CA ASP A 138 5.61 15.77 10.40
C ASP A 138 5.79 15.43 11.89
N ARG A 139 4.70 15.44 12.68
CA ARG A 139 4.71 15.03 14.10
C ARG A 139 5.10 13.56 14.28
N MET A 140 4.69 12.69 13.36
CA MET A 140 5.06 11.27 13.39
C MET A 140 6.56 11.08 13.10
N GLU A 141 7.16 11.91 12.26
CA GLU A 141 8.62 11.90 12.03
C GLU A 141 9.39 12.31 13.28
N ASP A 142 8.91 13.30 14.04
CA ASP A 142 9.49 13.68 15.33
C ASP A 142 9.40 12.53 16.33
N PHE A 143 8.21 11.92 16.45
CA PHE A 143 8.02 10.75 17.29
C PHE A 143 8.89 9.55 16.86
N HIS A 144 9.08 9.31 15.57
CA HIS A 144 9.95 8.24 15.08
C HIS A 144 11.38 8.38 15.59
N ARG A 145 11.92 9.60 15.61
CA ARG A 145 13.28 9.84 16.13
C ARG A 145 13.37 9.52 17.63
N LEU A 146 12.37 9.93 18.42
CA LEU A 146 12.29 9.56 19.84
C LEU A 146 12.21 8.04 20.02
N TYR A 147 11.36 7.38 19.24
CA TYR A 147 11.15 5.94 19.29
C TYR A 147 12.45 5.17 19.00
N ASP A 148 13.14 5.54 17.92
CA ASP A 148 14.41 4.92 17.53
C ASP A 148 15.51 5.19 18.57
N TYR A 149 15.55 6.39 19.15
CA TYR A 149 16.41 6.70 20.27
C TYR A 149 16.14 5.76 21.46
N TYR A 150 14.89 5.63 21.89
CA TYR A 150 14.53 4.77 23.01
C TYR A 150 14.92 3.30 22.76
N ILE A 151 14.56 2.75 21.59
CA ILE A 151 14.81 1.34 21.25
C ILE A 151 16.31 1.05 21.10
N SER A 152 17.10 1.99 20.57
CA SER A 152 18.54 1.81 20.41
C SER A 152 19.31 1.82 21.74
N HIS A 153 18.84 2.57 22.74
CA HIS A 153 19.43 2.65 24.08
C HIS A 153 18.92 1.57 25.04
N ASN A 154 17.74 1.00 24.76
CA ASN A 154 17.14 -0.06 25.57
C ASN A 154 17.16 -1.39 24.81
N ARG A 155 18.36 -1.89 24.46
CA ARG A 155 18.51 -3.14 23.69
C ARG A 155 17.97 -4.38 24.41
N ASN A 156 17.85 -4.34 25.73
CA ASN A 156 17.16 -5.36 26.53
C ASN A 156 15.64 -5.43 26.23
N VAL A 157 15.05 -4.36 25.70
CA VAL A 157 13.64 -4.28 25.30
C VAL A 157 13.44 -4.78 23.85
N GLN A 158 14.52 -5.02 23.09
CA GLN A 158 14.46 -5.12 21.63
C GLN A 158 13.77 -6.33 21.03
N THR A 159 13.27 -7.32 21.78
CA THR A 159 12.61 -8.45 21.11
C THR A 159 11.45 -9.05 21.90
N PRO A 160 10.19 -8.83 21.46
CA PRO A 160 9.74 -7.93 20.38
C PRO A 160 9.12 -6.64 20.89
N ALA A 161 9.58 -5.50 20.35
CA ALA A 161 8.97 -4.19 20.54
C ALA A 161 7.86 -3.93 19.50
N PRO A 162 6.85 -3.08 19.82
CA PRO A 162 5.86 -2.62 18.87
C PRO A 162 6.47 -1.84 17.70
N TRP A 163 5.64 -1.52 16.72
CA TRP A 163 5.99 -0.54 15.69
C TRP A 163 5.74 0.87 16.25
N PRO A 164 6.50 1.88 15.81
CA PRO A 164 6.29 3.24 16.29
C PRO A 164 4.86 3.72 16.03
N GLN A 165 4.24 3.36 14.90
CA GLN A 165 2.85 3.71 14.61
C GLN A 165 1.85 3.11 15.62
N GLN A 166 2.19 1.98 16.25
CA GLN A 166 1.35 1.38 17.28
C GLN A 166 1.49 2.12 18.60
N VAL A 167 2.70 2.57 18.95
CA VAL A 167 2.95 3.33 20.18
C VAL A 167 2.43 4.77 20.07
N ALA A 168 2.57 5.41 18.91
CA ALA A 168 2.01 6.73 18.60
C ALA A 168 0.48 6.80 18.80
N LYS A 169 -0.16 5.64 18.80
CA LYS A 169 -1.61 5.45 18.96
C LYS A 169 -2.03 5.16 20.40
N MET A 170 -1.09 5.14 21.34
CA MET A 170 -1.30 4.97 22.78
C MET A 170 -1.08 6.30 23.49
N GLU A 171 -1.75 6.53 24.61
CA GLU A 171 -1.48 7.72 25.43
C GLU A 171 -0.09 7.63 26.05
N PRO A 172 0.65 8.75 26.20
CA PRO A 172 0.25 10.14 25.91
C PRO A 172 0.51 10.59 24.46
N PHE A 173 1.20 9.78 23.66
CA PHE A 173 1.62 10.16 22.31
C PHE A 173 0.46 10.33 21.33
N LYS A 174 -0.63 9.59 21.55
CA LYS A 174 -1.86 9.73 20.76
C LYS A 174 -2.41 11.14 20.85
N SER A 175 -2.60 11.65 22.07
CA SER A 175 -3.08 13.02 22.27
C SER A 175 -2.15 14.04 21.63
N LEU A 176 -0.83 13.88 21.81
CA LEU A 176 0.15 14.76 21.20
C LEU A 176 0.05 14.78 19.67
N ILE A 177 0.12 13.62 19.02
CA ILE A 177 0.19 13.54 17.56
C ILE A 177 -1.15 13.91 16.91
N TYR A 178 -2.25 13.33 17.41
CA TYR A 178 -3.55 13.33 16.73
C TYR A 178 -4.59 14.30 17.28
N ASP A 179 -4.45 14.74 18.53
CA ASP A 179 -5.45 15.59 19.18
C ASP A 179 -4.96 17.03 19.37
N THR A 180 -3.64 17.26 19.37
CA THR A 180 -3.08 18.62 19.43
C THR A 180 -3.57 19.46 18.23
N PRO A 181 -4.15 20.65 18.46
CA PRO A 181 -4.57 21.59 17.41
C PRO A 181 -3.45 21.98 16.44
N ALA A 182 -3.80 22.53 15.27
CA ALA A 182 -2.83 22.86 14.23
C ALA A 182 -2.04 24.15 14.50
N ASP A 183 -2.60 25.06 15.27
CA ASP A 183 -1.99 26.31 15.74
C ASP A 183 -0.98 26.10 16.88
N GLN A 184 -1.02 24.94 17.53
CA GLN A 184 -0.04 24.56 18.54
C GLN A 184 1.14 23.81 17.91
N THR A 185 2.30 24.48 17.88
CA THR A 185 3.57 23.87 17.51
C THR A 185 4.01 22.88 18.58
N LEU A 186 4.27 21.64 18.18
CA LEU A 186 4.92 20.65 19.05
C LEU A 186 6.43 20.70 18.83
N THR A 187 7.16 20.53 19.91
CA THR A 187 8.61 20.47 19.94
C THR A 187 9.06 19.05 20.30
N GLU A 188 10.32 18.72 20.00
CA GLU A 188 10.92 17.46 20.44
C GLU A 188 10.89 17.31 21.98
N GLY A 189 10.98 18.43 22.71
CA GLY A 189 10.88 18.47 24.17
C GLY A 189 9.54 17.93 24.69
N ASP A 190 8.43 18.20 23.97
CA ASP A 190 7.11 17.70 24.34
C ASP A 190 7.03 16.18 24.24
N PHE A 191 7.69 15.59 23.25
CA PHE A 191 7.79 14.13 23.10
C PHE A 191 8.73 13.53 24.15
N LEU A 192 9.89 14.14 24.39
CA LEU A 192 10.88 13.70 25.38
C LEU A 192 10.32 13.70 26.81
N ALA A 193 9.41 14.63 27.14
CA ALA A 193 8.74 14.68 28.44
C ALA A 193 7.94 13.39 28.77
N HIS A 194 7.64 12.56 27.76
CA HIS A 194 6.92 11.30 27.92
C HIS A 194 7.78 10.06 27.66
N LEU A 195 9.11 10.21 27.55
CA LEU A 195 10.01 9.09 27.30
C LEU A 195 9.91 8.00 28.38
N ASP A 196 9.68 8.39 29.64
CA ASP A 196 9.51 7.47 30.77
C ASP A 196 8.25 6.61 30.70
N ALA A 197 7.27 6.96 29.86
CA ALA A 197 6.08 6.15 29.63
C ALA A 197 6.35 4.95 28.71
N MET A 198 7.41 5.01 27.88
CA MET A 198 7.71 4.01 26.86
C MET A 198 7.78 2.55 27.35
N PRO A 199 8.45 2.22 28.48
CA PRO A 199 8.49 0.84 28.98
C PRO A 199 7.09 0.28 29.25
N HIS A 200 6.23 1.08 29.88
CA HIS A 200 4.87 0.67 30.22
C HIS A 200 4.02 0.48 28.96
N LEU A 201 4.12 1.37 27.98
CA LEU A 201 3.38 1.26 26.72
C LEU A 201 3.77 0.01 25.94
N ILE A 202 5.05 -0.30 25.88
CA ILE A 202 5.54 -1.52 25.22
C ILE A 202 5.00 -2.76 25.93
N GLU A 203 4.99 -2.77 27.27
CA GLU A 203 4.48 -3.92 28.02
C GLU A 203 2.97 -4.08 27.89
N SER A 204 2.21 -3.00 28.07
CA SER A 204 0.75 -2.99 27.86
C SER A 204 0.40 -3.49 26.45
N TRP A 205 1.13 -3.04 25.42
CA TRP A 205 0.94 -3.54 24.07
C TRP A 205 1.20 -5.05 23.94
N LYS A 206 2.25 -5.58 24.58
CA LYS A 206 2.51 -7.03 24.58
C LYS A 206 1.38 -7.79 25.26
N GLU A 207 0.86 -7.27 26.37
CA GLU A 207 -0.24 -7.89 27.11
C GLU A 207 -1.52 -7.94 26.26
N ASP A 208 -1.83 -6.86 25.55
CA ASP A 208 -2.98 -6.80 24.65
C ASP A 208 -2.84 -7.81 23.51
N VAL A 209 -1.67 -7.85 22.85
CA VAL A 209 -1.42 -8.82 21.78
C VAL A 209 -1.48 -10.26 22.33
N ALA A 210 -0.89 -10.52 23.50
CA ALA A 210 -0.93 -11.83 24.13
C ALA A 210 -2.37 -12.26 24.46
N GLY A 211 -3.20 -11.35 24.97
CA GLY A 211 -4.62 -11.59 25.22
C GLY A 211 -5.38 -12.02 23.97
N VAL A 212 -5.16 -11.33 22.85
CA VAL A 212 -5.74 -11.69 21.54
C VAL A 212 -5.30 -13.08 21.09
N LEU A 213 -4.00 -13.39 21.17
CA LEU A 213 -3.47 -14.68 20.75
C LEU A 213 -3.98 -15.83 21.64
N LEU A 214 -4.13 -15.57 22.93
CA LEU A 214 -4.66 -16.54 23.88
C LEU A 214 -6.13 -16.85 23.59
N GLY A 215 -6.94 -15.83 23.30
CA GLY A 215 -8.32 -15.99 22.84
C GLY A 215 -8.42 -16.90 21.62
N LEU A 216 -7.60 -16.66 20.59
CA LEU A 216 -7.55 -17.48 19.38
C LEU A 216 -7.20 -18.96 19.67
N LEU A 217 -6.25 -19.21 20.57
CA LEU A 217 -5.86 -20.57 20.97
C LEU A 217 -7.01 -21.29 21.67
N LEU A 218 -7.66 -20.65 22.64
CA LEU A 218 -8.76 -21.24 23.40
C LEU A 218 -10.00 -21.50 22.54
N GLU A 219 -10.33 -20.59 21.61
CA GLU A 219 -11.40 -20.80 20.63
C GLU A 219 -11.11 -21.99 19.72
N SER A 220 -9.85 -22.17 19.33
CA SER A 220 -9.44 -23.30 18.49
C SER A 220 -9.56 -24.65 19.20
N GLU A 221 -9.37 -24.69 20.52
CA GLU A 221 -9.53 -25.88 21.36
C GLU A 221 -11.01 -26.23 21.55
N LYS A 222 -11.86 -25.23 21.82
CA LYS A 222 -13.32 -25.40 21.95
C LYS A 222 -13.95 -25.98 20.68
N THR A 223 -13.46 -25.61 19.50
CA THR A 223 -13.98 -26.08 18.21
C THR A 223 -13.44 -27.46 17.78
N GLY A 224 -12.45 -28.01 18.50
CA GLY A 224 -11.85 -29.31 18.20
C GLY A 224 -12.51 -30.50 18.92
N THR A 225 -13.32 -30.24 19.94
CA THR A 225 -14.09 -31.27 20.66
C THR A 225 -15.41 -31.51 19.93
N ALA A 226 -15.52 -32.65 19.25
CA ALA A 226 -16.74 -33.08 18.57
C ALA A 226 -17.94 -33.11 19.55
N PRO A 227 -19.18 -32.91 19.07
CA PRO A 227 -20.37 -32.95 19.91
C PRO A 227 -20.58 -34.39 20.41
N ALA A 228 -20.26 -34.63 21.68
CA ALA A 228 -20.66 -35.86 22.35
C ALA A 228 -22.00 -35.62 23.04
N ASP A 229 -23.03 -36.33 22.57
CA ASP A 229 -24.42 -36.39 23.02
C ASP A 229 -24.58 -36.82 24.49
N THR A 230 -24.02 -36.06 25.43
CA THR A 230 -24.19 -36.32 26.85
C THR A 230 -24.68 -35.06 27.55
N ALA A 231 -25.98 -35.07 27.84
CA ALA A 231 -26.63 -34.13 28.72
C ALA A 231 -25.88 -34.04 30.05
N SER A 232 -25.24 -32.90 30.34
CA SER A 232 -24.65 -32.64 31.65
C SER A 232 -25.08 -31.28 32.17
N THR A 233 -25.94 -31.35 33.18
CA THR A 233 -25.82 -30.67 34.48
C THR A 233 -25.05 -29.35 34.52
N LYS A 234 -25.81 -28.25 34.63
CA LYS A 234 -25.36 -26.88 34.90
C LYS A 234 -24.60 -26.77 36.23
N GLY A 235 -23.28 -27.03 36.22
CA GLY A 235 -22.37 -26.59 37.26
C GLY A 235 -21.73 -25.27 36.85
N LYS A 236 -21.97 -24.18 37.59
CA LYS A 236 -21.25 -22.91 37.43
C LYS A 236 -19.81 -23.07 37.94
N GLU A 237 -18.95 -23.71 37.17
CA GLU A 237 -17.53 -23.73 37.47
C GLU A 237 -16.95 -22.37 37.11
N LYS A 238 -16.28 -21.71 38.07
CA LYS A 238 -15.66 -20.40 37.87
C LYS A 238 -14.62 -20.53 36.75
N GLU A 239 -14.80 -19.74 35.70
CA GLU A 239 -13.89 -19.66 34.56
C GLU A 239 -12.48 -19.33 35.07
N LYS A 240 -11.59 -20.33 35.10
CA LYS A 240 -10.18 -20.11 35.45
C LYS A 240 -9.57 -19.22 34.37
N VAL A 241 -8.95 -18.12 34.79
CA VAL A 241 -8.17 -17.26 33.90
C VAL A 241 -7.15 -18.14 33.16
N PRO A 242 -7.19 -18.20 31.82
CA PRO A 242 -6.31 -19.08 31.06
C PRO A 242 -4.84 -18.70 31.26
N ASP A 243 -3.99 -19.72 31.45
CA ASP A 243 -2.56 -19.52 31.68
C ASP A 243 -1.86 -19.00 30.40
N ARG A 244 -1.11 -17.90 30.53
CA ARG A 244 -0.32 -17.30 29.44
C ARG A 244 0.79 -18.23 28.94
N SER A 245 1.22 -19.22 29.74
CA SER A 245 2.22 -20.21 29.35
C SER A 245 1.86 -20.98 28.07
N ILE A 246 0.55 -21.09 27.76
CA ILE A 246 0.05 -21.74 26.55
C ILE A 246 0.64 -21.11 25.28
N LEU A 247 0.85 -19.78 25.26
CA LEU A 247 1.43 -19.08 24.10
C LEU A 247 2.85 -19.55 23.78
N TYR A 248 3.61 -19.96 24.79
CA TYR A 248 5.01 -20.37 24.65
C TYR A 248 5.18 -21.85 24.29
N ARG A 249 4.10 -22.65 24.34
CA ARG A 249 4.15 -24.06 23.95
C ARG A 249 4.61 -24.22 22.51
N ALA A 250 5.43 -25.24 22.24
CA ALA A 250 5.89 -25.54 20.88
C ALA A 250 4.75 -25.89 19.91
N THR A 251 3.61 -26.32 20.46
CA THR A 251 2.38 -26.67 19.70
C THR A 251 1.49 -25.48 19.39
N SER A 252 1.73 -24.31 20.00
CA SER A 252 0.95 -23.08 19.77
C SER A 252 1.40 -22.38 18.50
N ILE A 253 1.14 -23.04 17.36
CA ILE A 253 1.52 -22.56 16.04
C ILE A 253 0.42 -21.67 15.47
N LEU A 254 0.82 -20.44 15.19
CA LEU A 254 -0.01 -19.41 14.59
C LEU A 254 0.33 -19.31 13.09
N VAL A 255 -0.62 -18.86 12.29
CA VAL A 255 -0.42 -18.61 10.86
C VAL A 255 -0.89 -17.22 10.51
N CYS A 256 -0.10 -16.52 9.69
CA CYS A 256 -0.57 -15.29 9.08
C CYS A 256 -1.48 -15.64 7.91
N GLN A 257 -2.76 -15.28 7.96
CA GLN A 257 -3.71 -15.59 6.89
C GLN A 257 -3.36 -14.88 5.57
N ARG A 258 -2.64 -13.76 5.61
CA ARG A 258 -2.26 -12.99 4.41
C ARG A 258 -1.13 -13.63 3.60
N CYS A 259 -0.11 -14.20 4.27
CA CYS A 259 1.07 -14.76 3.60
C CYS A 259 1.32 -16.23 3.90
N SER A 260 0.44 -16.87 4.67
CA SER A 260 0.52 -18.28 5.11
C SER A 260 1.80 -18.66 5.87
N ILE A 261 2.57 -17.68 6.39
CA ILE A 261 3.77 -17.96 7.18
C ILE A 261 3.35 -18.46 8.57
N LEU A 262 3.93 -19.61 8.96
CA LEU A 262 3.81 -20.17 10.31
C LEU A 262 4.71 -19.41 11.28
N MET A 263 4.18 -19.13 12.46
CA MET A 263 4.82 -18.33 13.49
C MET A 263 4.55 -18.97 14.86
N VAL A 264 5.43 -18.66 15.81
CA VAL A 264 5.22 -18.93 17.23
C VAL A 264 5.34 -17.63 18.00
N HIS A 265 4.77 -17.57 19.20
CA HIS A 265 5.01 -16.47 20.13
C HIS A 265 6.52 -16.36 20.46
N PRO A 266 7.13 -15.19 20.62
CA PRO A 266 6.57 -13.86 20.41
C PRO A 266 6.81 -13.36 18.97
N PHE A 267 7.34 -14.16 18.04
CA PHE A 267 7.65 -13.73 16.66
C PHE A 267 6.45 -13.25 15.83
N VAL A 268 5.22 -13.55 16.26
CA VAL A 268 3.99 -12.94 15.72
C VAL A 268 4.02 -11.41 15.82
N TYR A 269 4.75 -10.86 16.77
CA TYR A 269 4.83 -9.43 17.05
C TYR A 269 5.54 -8.66 15.94
N THR A 270 6.56 -9.25 15.32
CA THR A 270 7.40 -8.58 14.30
C THR A 270 7.02 -8.93 12.86
N HIS A 271 5.89 -9.61 12.66
CA HIS A 271 5.53 -10.13 11.35
C HIS A 271 5.13 -9.03 10.33
N ARG A 272 5.74 -9.05 9.13
CA ARG A 272 5.62 -8.00 8.10
C ARG A 272 4.21 -7.75 7.56
N CYS A 273 3.35 -8.76 7.52
CA CYS A 273 1.96 -8.54 7.07
C CYS A 273 1.15 -7.67 8.04
N ARG A 274 1.59 -7.56 9.31
CA ARG A 274 1.03 -6.63 10.29
C ARG A 274 1.49 -5.19 10.07
N GLN A 275 2.56 -4.99 9.30
CA GLN A 275 3.19 -3.69 9.04
C GLN A 275 2.62 -3.00 7.78
N THR A 276 2.07 -3.77 6.85
CA THR A 276 1.87 -3.36 5.44
C THR A 276 0.42 -3.07 5.08
N SER A 277 -0.34 -2.36 5.93
CA SER A 277 -1.44 -1.56 5.40
C SER A 277 -0.84 -0.28 4.81
N SER A 278 -0.15 -0.44 3.68
CA SER A 278 0.64 0.56 2.94
C SER A 278 -0.15 1.77 2.41
N SER A 279 -1.35 1.99 2.91
CA SER A 279 -2.06 3.24 2.73
C SER A 279 -2.13 3.90 4.11
N PHE A 280 -1.08 4.63 4.47
CA PHE A 280 -1.17 5.68 5.49
C PHE A 280 -2.17 6.71 4.93
N ARG A 281 -3.46 6.38 5.04
CA ARG A 281 -4.54 7.34 4.86
C ARG A 281 -4.82 7.84 6.27
N PRO A 282 -4.27 8.99 6.67
CA PRO A 282 -4.37 9.51 8.04
C PRO A 282 -5.82 9.71 8.52
N TYR A 283 -6.80 9.62 7.61
CA TYR A 283 -8.23 9.81 7.89
C TYR A 283 -9.08 8.57 8.04
N ARG A 284 -8.54 7.34 7.98
CA ARG A 284 -9.38 6.20 8.39
C ARG A 284 -9.56 6.26 9.90
N ARG A 285 -10.75 6.69 10.36
CA ARG A 285 -11.29 6.53 11.72
C ARG A 285 -11.41 5.03 12.06
N GLY A 286 -10.28 4.38 12.22
CA GLY A 286 -10.16 3.05 12.80
C GLY A 286 -9.55 3.20 14.18
N THR A 287 -9.94 2.34 15.11
CA THR A 287 -9.38 2.31 16.45
C THR A 287 -7.85 2.15 16.40
N PRO A 288 -7.11 2.70 17.38
CA PRO A 288 -5.66 2.58 17.43
C PRO A 288 -5.19 1.11 17.40
N TYR A 289 -5.98 0.23 18.00
CA TYR A 289 -5.78 -1.21 18.06
C TYR A 289 -6.72 -1.98 17.15
N SER A 290 -7.01 -1.46 15.96
CA SER A 290 -7.83 -2.17 14.99
C SER A 290 -7.11 -3.45 14.50
N PHE A 291 -7.12 -4.45 15.36
CA PHE A 291 -7.32 -5.86 15.05
C PHE A 291 -8.72 -6.06 14.44
N ASP A 292 -9.41 -5.01 13.95
CA ASP A 292 -10.71 -5.09 13.28
C ASP A 292 -10.64 -5.80 11.92
N LYS A 293 -9.61 -6.60 11.71
CA LYS A 293 -9.76 -7.82 10.95
C LYS A 293 -9.36 -8.98 11.85
N ALA A 294 -10.36 -9.75 12.24
CA ALA A 294 -10.28 -11.14 12.66
C ALA A 294 -9.50 -12.06 11.68
N ASP A 295 -8.82 -11.51 10.66
CA ASP A 295 -8.35 -12.19 9.47
C ASP A 295 -6.83 -12.07 9.25
N GLN A 296 -6.02 -11.65 10.22
CA GLN A 296 -4.56 -11.59 10.00
C GLN A 296 -3.78 -12.72 10.64
N VAL A 297 -4.14 -13.17 11.83
CA VAL A 297 -3.48 -14.25 12.56
C VAL A 297 -4.53 -15.26 13.00
N GLY A 298 -4.30 -16.54 12.73
CA GLY A 298 -5.14 -17.63 13.22
C GLY A 298 -4.30 -18.77 13.77
N VAL A 299 -4.96 -19.73 14.43
CA VAL A 299 -4.31 -20.97 14.89
C VAL A 299 -4.23 -21.96 13.73
N HIS A 300 -3.03 -22.43 13.42
CA HIS A 300 -2.85 -23.42 12.37
C HIS A 300 -3.01 -24.84 12.92
N LYS A 301 -4.26 -25.29 13.11
CA LYS A 301 -4.61 -26.59 13.72
C LYS A 301 -3.77 -27.77 13.21
N GLN A 302 -3.56 -27.88 11.90
CA GLN A 302 -2.76 -28.97 11.33
C GLN A 302 -1.27 -28.88 11.73
N ALA A 303 -0.70 -27.67 11.79
CA ALA A 303 0.70 -27.48 12.16
C ALA A 303 0.88 -27.77 13.65
N SER A 304 -0.07 -27.33 14.49
CA SER A 304 -0.13 -27.68 15.92
C SER A 304 -0.18 -29.19 16.14
N ARG A 305 -0.99 -29.93 15.37
CA ARG A 305 -1.00 -31.41 15.41
C ARG A 305 0.34 -32.03 15.00
N CYS A 306 0.94 -31.55 13.91
CA CYS A 306 2.26 -32.02 13.48
C CYS A 306 3.33 -31.75 14.54
N ALA A 307 3.31 -30.55 15.13
CA ALA A 307 4.22 -30.16 16.19
C ALA A 307 4.07 -31.06 17.42
N ARG A 308 2.83 -31.36 17.84
CA ARG A 308 2.54 -32.29 18.94
C ARG A 308 3.15 -33.68 18.70
N ALA A 309 3.01 -34.22 17.49
CA ALA A 309 3.59 -35.50 17.13
C ALA A 309 5.13 -35.48 17.10
N ILE A 310 5.74 -34.42 16.55
CA ILE A 310 7.20 -34.25 16.49
C ILE A 310 7.78 -34.12 17.91
N VAL A 311 7.13 -33.33 18.77
CA VAL A 311 7.52 -33.17 20.16
C VAL A 311 7.46 -34.49 20.92
N GLY A 312 6.38 -35.27 20.75
CA GLY A 312 6.30 -36.61 21.35
C GLY A 312 7.38 -37.55 20.83
N ALA A 313 7.74 -37.48 19.54
CA ALA A 313 8.84 -38.26 18.97
C ALA A 313 10.23 -37.86 19.51
N LEU A 314 10.37 -36.63 20.02
CA LEU A 314 11.56 -36.17 20.73
C LEU A 314 11.58 -36.59 22.22
N GLY A 315 10.54 -37.28 22.70
CA GLY A 315 10.41 -37.71 24.09
C GLY A 315 10.05 -36.59 25.07
N GLN A 316 9.54 -35.46 24.56
CA GLN A 316 9.10 -34.31 25.35
C GLN A 316 7.58 -34.28 25.47
N ASP A 317 7.06 -33.62 26.51
CA ASP A 317 5.61 -33.44 26.69
C ASP A 317 5.09 -32.25 25.85
N PRO A 318 4.18 -32.48 24.89
CA PRO A 318 3.66 -31.42 24.01
C PRO A 318 2.82 -30.35 24.72
N ASP A 319 2.28 -30.62 25.90
CA ASP A 319 1.44 -29.67 26.61
C ASP A 319 2.24 -28.75 27.56
N THR A 320 3.54 -29.01 27.72
CA THR A 320 4.41 -28.22 28.60
C THR A 320 5.68 -27.72 27.92
N VAL A 321 6.22 -28.42 26.91
CA VAL A 321 7.47 -27.99 26.26
C VAL A 321 7.29 -26.67 25.50
N THR A 322 8.23 -25.76 25.71
CA THR A 322 8.24 -24.47 25.02
C THR A 322 9.04 -24.55 23.71
N TRP A 323 8.72 -23.69 22.76
CA TRP A 323 9.49 -23.60 21.52
C TRP A 323 10.95 -23.17 21.79
N GLU A 324 11.19 -22.37 22.84
CA GLU A 324 12.54 -21.93 23.26
C GLU A 324 13.39 -23.10 23.73
N GLN A 325 12.78 -23.99 24.53
CA GLN A 325 13.45 -25.20 24.99
C GLN A 325 13.87 -26.08 23.81
N LEU A 326 12.98 -26.31 22.83
CA LEU A 326 13.32 -27.10 21.64
C LEU A 326 14.40 -26.47 20.76
N GLU A 327 14.45 -25.14 20.65
CA GLU A 327 15.53 -24.45 19.93
C GLU A 327 16.86 -24.52 20.68
N ARG A 328 16.84 -24.40 22.02
CA ARG A 328 18.02 -24.53 22.88
C ARG A 328 18.60 -25.94 22.82
N ASP A 329 17.76 -26.96 22.96
CA ASP A 329 18.17 -28.37 22.95
C ASP A 329 18.65 -28.80 21.56
N ASN A 330 18.18 -28.10 20.51
CA ASN A 330 18.60 -28.26 19.12
C ASN A 330 18.53 -29.72 18.62
N GLN A 331 17.59 -30.49 19.16
CA GLN A 331 17.39 -31.88 18.80
C GLN A 331 16.97 -32.01 17.33
N ARG A 332 17.40 -33.09 16.70
CA ARG A 332 17.17 -33.33 15.27
C ARG A 332 16.26 -34.53 15.07
N VAL A 333 15.35 -34.39 14.12
CA VAL A 333 14.48 -35.47 13.66
C VAL A 333 14.83 -35.88 12.25
N GLU A 334 14.72 -37.17 11.97
CA GLU A 334 14.95 -37.75 10.64
C GLU A 334 13.63 -38.11 9.97
N CYS A 335 13.45 -37.73 8.71
CA CYS A 335 12.27 -38.14 7.95
C CYS A 335 12.38 -39.60 7.51
N VAL A 336 11.58 -40.47 8.14
CA VAL A 336 11.50 -41.91 7.83
C VAL A 336 11.04 -42.17 6.38
N ARG A 337 10.16 -41.33 5.83
CA ARG A 337 9.71 -41.43 4.42
C ARG A 337 10.85 -41.16 3.44
N CYS A 338 11.68 -40.15 3.69
CA CYS A 338 12.83 -39.84 2.85
C CYS A 338 13.90 -40.93 2.92
N ARG A 339 14.08 -41.53 4.10
CA ARG A 339 14.95 -42.70 4.29
C ARG A 339 14.51 -43.90 3.44
N ALA A 340 13.22 -44.21 3.40
CA ALA A 340 12.68 -45.34 2.64
C ALA A 340 12.74 -45.16 1.11
N LYS A 341 12.70 -43.91 0.62
CA LYS A 341 12.75 -43.60 -0.83
C LYS A 341 14.16 -43.61 -1.44
N ALA A 342 15.18 -44.00 -0.69
CA ALA A 342 16.54 -44.11 -1.22
C ALA A 342 16.59 -45.21 -2.31
N ASN A 343 16.76 -44.81 -3.57
CA ASN A 343 16.90 -45.75 -4.68
C ASN A 343 18.26 -46.47 -4.56
N PRO A 344 18.30 -47.81 -4.41
CA PRO A 344 19.55 -48.57 -4.27
C PRO A 344 20.52 -48.36 -5.45
N LYS A 345 20.01 -47.99 -6.63
CA LYS A 345 20.81 -47.80 -7.85
C LYS A 345 21.37 -46.39 -8.00
N SER A 346 20.91 -45.43 -7.18
CA SER A 346 21.43 -44.06 -7.16
C SER A 346 22.74 -44.01 -6.36
N ARG A 347 23.89 -43.97 -7.05
CA ARG A 347 25.20 -43.69 -6.42
C ARG A 347 25.30 -42.28 -5.80
N LYS A 348 24.31 -41.39 -6.02
CA LYS A 348 24.24 -40.09 -5.35
C LYS A 348 23.56 -40.25 -3.98
N LYS A 349 24.42 -40.22 -2.95
CA LYS A 349 24.24 -39.93 -1.51
C LYS A 349 22.84 -40.07 -0.91
N CYS A 350 22.78 -40.84 0.17
CA CYS A 350 21.67 -41.00 1.12
C CYS A 350 20.75 -39.77 1.23
N ASN A 351 19.48 -39.92 0.86
CA ASN A 351 18.42 -38.94 1.11
C ASN A 351 17.96 -38.96 2.58
N ARG A 352 18.90 -39.04 3.54
CA ARG A 352 18.58 -38.88 4.96
C ARG A 352 18.34 -37.40 5.20
N LEU A 353 17.07 -37.02 5.22
CA LEU A 353 16.68 -35.65 5.52
C LEU A 353 16.56 -35.51 7.03
N VAL A 354 17.59 -34.93 7.64
CA VAL A 354 17.65 -34.59 9.07
C VAL A 354 17.35 -33.10 9.21
N MET A 355 16.47 -32.73 10.12
CA MET A 355 16.04 -31.34 10.27
C MET A 355 15.71 -30.97 11.72
N ASN A 356 15.61 -29.67 12.01
CA ASN A 356 15.06 -29.21 13.28
C ASN A 356 13.53 -29.36 13.29
N TRP A 357 12.93 -29.27 14.48
CA TRP A 357 11.49 -29.45 14.66
C TRP A 357 10.64 -28.51 13.78
N ARG A 358 11.04 -27.24 13.61
CA ARG A 358 10.33 -26.27 12.75
C ARG A 358 10.31 -26.70 11.29
N SER A 359 11.44 -27.18 10.79
CA SER A 359 11.56 -27.69 9.43
C SER A 359 10.76 -28.97 9.24
N ALA A 360 10.69 -29.83 10.26
CA ALA A 360 9.88 -31.04 10.24
C ALA A 360 8.37 -30.73 10.18
N VAL A 361 7.90 -29.75 10.95
CA VAL A 361 6.51 -29.26 10.85
C VAL A 361 6.21 -28.78 9.42
N ARG A 362 7.10 -27.95 8.85
CA ARG A 362 6.95 -27.46 7.47
C ARG A 362 6.96 -28.58 6.43
N LEU A 363 7.83 -29.57 6.59
CA LEU A 363 7.91 -30.72 5.71
C LEU A 363 6.62 -31.54 5.77
N GLU A 364 6.13 -31.89 6.96
CA GLU A 364 4.90 -32.68 7.12
C GLU A 364 3.70 -31.97 6.51
N LEU A 365 3.61 -30.64 6.68
CA LEU A 365 2.57 -29.86 6.01
C LEU A 365 2.68 -30.00 4.49
N SER A 366 3.87 -29.83 3.91
CA SER A 366 4.06 -29.92 2.45
C SER A 366 3.72 -31.28 1.83
N VAL A 367 3.77 -32.37 2.61
CA VAL A 367 3.42 -33.71 2.13
C VAL A 367 1.90 -33.90 2.08
N VAL A 368 1.17 -33.36 3.05
CA VAL A 368 -0.30 -33.48 3.12
C VAL A 368 -0.99 -32.79 1.94
N TRP A 369 -0.40 -31.74 1.36
CA TRP A 369 -0.97 -31.00 0.22
C TRP A 369 -0.68 -31.58 -1.18
N LYS A 370 0.02 -32.72 -1.28
CA LYS A 370 0.38 -33.34 -2.59
C LYS A 370 -0.51 -34.53 -2.98
N HIS A 371 -1.63 -34.72 -2.29
CA HIS A 371 -2.71 -35.65 -2.63
C HIS A 371 -3.98 -34.84 -2.84
#